data_AF-A0A8K0S8T1-F1
#
_entry.id   AF-A0A8K0S8T1-F1
#
_cell.length_a   1.000
_cell.length_b   1.000
_cell.length_c   1.000
_cell.angle_alpha   90.00
_cell.angle_beta   90.00
_cell.angle_gamma   90.00
#
_symmetry.space_group_name_H-M   'P 1'
#
loop_
_entity.id
_entity.type
_entity.pdbx_description
1 polymer ?
#
loop_
_entity_poly.entity_id
_entity_poly.type
_entity_poly.pdbx_seq_one_letter_code
_entity_poly.pdbx_strand_id
1 'polypeptide(L)'
;MASASAAARLCTLACRRASRIQQIPRTQHIIRQKPIAWRAFTTSTIRWAREEDQRQDDVEEEDFGPIELKKLEAALAEASTPEGLKQLDLLAKANGYNSIDHYLKNELEYRPGWASEDRSTLEDIQKDDKGEKPNKQSFWFDEEDPETNTEELEEFDEDDITSMAHGKLDEIRDMRQYARLAVWELPLLSKYAKPFEPPAENQVLRWRYTSYMGEFHPAEKKVVVQFAPDDLKLTAVQTEKLKKLAGPRYNPETEIIKMSSDSFEHQAQNKRYLSNLVDDLIAAAKDPKDTFADIPLDTRHHKVQPKPQFPKEWRMSPERRQELDEHRQRMAIEDVKMAEGGQLVDGVQVIDQYLMKNAGEDQKKAKVAELVTAAPAKGAGANRARR
;
A
#
# COMPACT_ATOMS: atom_id res chain seq x y z
N MET A 1 -5.72 -31.72 21.15
CA MET A 1 -6.19 -31.38 19.79
C MET A 1 -7.40 -30.42 19.75
N ALA A 2 -8.23 -30.29 20.81
CA ALA A 2 -9.44 -29.44 20.76
C ALA A 2 -9.23 -27.93 21.10
N SER A 3 -8.08 -27.53 21.64
CA SER A 3 -7.82 -26.14 22.06
C SER A 3 -7.38 -25.21 20.91
N ALA A 4 -6.67 -25.74 19.91
CA ALA A 4 -6.21 -24.97 18.76
C ALA A 4 -7.37 -24.43 17.90
N SER A 5 -8.46 -25.19 17.78
CA SER A 5 -9.66 -24.77 17.07
C SER A 5 -10.43 -23.65 17.77
N ALA A 6 -10.36 -23.58 19.11
CA ALA A 6 -11.02 -22.53 19.88
C ALA A 6 -10.28 -21.19 19.75
N ALA A 7 -8.94 -21.22 19.78
CA ALA A 7 -8.11 -20.03 19.59
C ALA A 7 -8.27 -19.43 18.19
N ALA A 8 -8.28 -20.26 17.14
CA ALA A 8 -8.50 -19.82 15.77
C ALA A 8 -9.90 -19.19 15.56
N ARG A 9 -10.94 -19.73 16.20
CA ARG A 9 -12.30 -19.17 16.19
C ARG A 9 -12.38 -17.83 16.92
N LEU A 10 -11.65 -17.65 18.02
CA LEU A 10 -11.61 -16.38 18.75
C LEU A 10 -10.86 -15.28 17.96
N CYS A 11 -9.74 -15.62 17.33
CA CYS A 11 -9.00 -14.68 16.48
C CYS A 11 -9.83 -14.23 15.26
N THR A 12 -10.53 -15.15 14.61
CA THR A 12 -11.40 -14.81 13.46
C THR A 12 -12.61 -13.97 13.85
N LEU A 13 -13.17 -14.16 15.05
CA LEU A 13 -14.24 -13.31 15.58
C LEU A 13 -13.75 -11.91 15.97
N ALA A 14 -12.52 -11.79 16.49
CA ALA A 14 -11.91 -10.49 16.82
C ALA A 14 -11.65 -9.66 15.55
N CYS A 15 -11.16 -10.26 14.47
CA CYS A 15 -10.93 -9.57 13.20
C CYS A 15 -12.23 -9.10 12.52
N ARG A 16 -13.37 -9.76 12.77
CA ARG A 16 -14.69 -9.37 12.22
C ARG A 16 -15.37 -8.23 12.99
N ARG A 17 -14.94 -7.95 14.22
CA ARG A 17 -15.47 -6.85 15.06
C ARG A 17 -14.66 -5.55 14.98
N ALA A 18 -13.58 -5.52 14.20
CA ALA A 18 -12.88 -4.28 13.92
C ALA A 18 -13.83 -3.28 13.22
N SER A 19 -13.90 -2.06 13.75
CA SER A 19 -14.73 -0.97 13.23
C SER A 19 -14.45 -0.77 11.74
N ARG A 20 -15.51 -0.83 10.93
CA ARG A 20 -15.51 -0.55 9.49
C ARG A 20 -14.82 0.80 9.28
N ILE A 21 -13.58 0.79 8.78
CA ILE A 21 -12.82 2.00 8.46
C ILE A 21 -13.65 2.78 7.44
N GLN A 22 -14.00 4.01 7.78
CA GLN A 22 -14.72 4.91 6.89
C GLN A 22 -13.95 5.03 5.58
N GLN A 23 -14.63 4.77 4.46
CA GLN A 23 -14.05 4.95 3.13
C GLN A 23 -13.65 6.41 2.95
N ILE A 24 -12.35 6.65 2.80
CA ILE A 24 -11.80 7.95 2.40
C ILE A 24 -12.26 8.22 0.95
N PRO A 25 -12.77 9.41 0.61
CA PRO A 25 -13.19 9.71 -0.75
C PRO A 25 -12.01 9.66 -1.72
N ARG A 26 -12.21 8.99 -2.87
CA ARG A 26 -11.25 8.94 -3.98
C ARG A 26 -10.98 10.36 -4.49
N THR A 27 -9.76 10.84 -4.29
CA THR A 27 -9.25 12.02 -4.97
C THR A 27 -9.09 11.73 -6.46
N GLN A 28 -9.76 12.51 -7.31
CA GLN A 28 -9.56 12.46 -8.76
C GLN A 28 -8.12 12.87 -9.08
N HIS A 29 -7.34 11.94 -9.64
CA HIS A 29 -6.03 12.24 -10.19
C HIS A 29 -6.20 12.95 -11.53
N ILE A 30 -5.89 14.25 -11.56
CA ILE A 30 -5.67 15.01 -12.79
C ILE A 30 -4.39 14.47 -13.42
N ILE A 31 -4.52 13.87 -14.60
CA ILE A 31 -3.41 13.40 -15.42
C ILE A 31 -2.64 14.62 -15.92
N ARG A 32 -1.49 14.89 -15.31
CA ARG A 32 -0.46 15.79 -15.87
C ARG A 32 0.61 14.91 -16.50
N GLN A 33 0.59 14.83 -17.83
CA GLN A 33 1.72 14.29 -18.60
C GLN A 33 2.90 15.26 -18.48
N LYS A 34 4.00 14.78 -17.91
CA LYS A 34 5.34 15.36 -18.05
C LYS A 34 6.33 14.23 -18.31
N PRO A 35 7.37 14.50 -19.13
CA PRO A 35 8.28 13.47 -19.62
C PRO A 35 9.15 12.91 -18.51
N ILE A 36 9.36 11.61 -18.59
CA ILE A 36 10.20 10.80 -17.72
C ILE A 36 11.64 11.32 -17.84
N ALA A 37 12.12 11.99 -16.80
CA ALA A 37 13.55 12.24 -16.60
C ALA A 37 14.14 11.05 -15.84
N TRP A 38 14.94 10.24 -16.52
CA TRP A 38 15.78 9.24 -15.88
C TRP A 38 16.81 9.96 -14.99
N ARG A 39 16.80 9.67 -13.68
CA ARG A 39 17.91 10.05 -12.80
C ARG A 39 18.85 8.86 -12.61
N ALA A 40 20.08 9.14 -13.05
CA ALA A 40 21.35 8.52 -12.79
C ALA A 40 21.44 7.65 -11.52
N PHE A 41 21.66 6.36 -11.74
CA PHE A 41 22.34 5.50 -10.80
C PHE A 41 23.84 5.85 -10.78
N THR A 42 24.33 6.09 -9.57
CA THR A 42 25.68 5.85 -9.04
C THR A 42 26.83 5.57 -10.03
N THR A 43 27.84 6.44 -10.00
CA THR A 43 29.14 6.25 -10.67
C THR A 43 30.02 5.28 -9.88
N SER A 44 29.85 3.99 -10.11
CA SER A 44 30.96 3.04 -10.05
C SER A 44 31.03 2.38 -11.42
N THR A 45 32.11 2.64 -12.14
CA THR A 45 32.40 1.96 -13.40
C THR A 45 32.51 0.47 -13.13
N ILE A 46 31.47 -0.28 -13.48
CA ILE A 46 31.60 -1.71 -13.72
C ILE A 46 32.66 -1.84 -14.81
N ARG A 47 33.86 -2.25 -14.42
CA ARG A 47 34.77 -2.87 -15.36
C ARG A 47 34.05 -4.13 -15.79
N TRP A 48 33.49 -4.09 -17.00
CA TRP A 48 33.35 -5.32 -17.75
C TRP A 48 34.73 -5.95 -17.69
N ALA A 49 34.78 -7.24 -17.35
CA ALA A 49 35.99 -8.00 -17.64
C ALA A 49 36.40 -7.57 -19.05
N ARG A 50 37.65 -7.16 -19.13
CA ARG A 50 38.39 -6.76 -20.32
C ARG A 50 37.88 -7.59 -21.51
N GLU A 51 37.92 -7.05 -22.71
CA GLU A 51 38.14 -7.86 -23.91
C GLU A 51 39.31 -8.81 -23.62
N GLU A 52 39.02 -9.94 -22.99
CA GLU A 52 39.80 -11.14 -23.03
C GLU A 52 39.39 -11.70 -24.36
N ASP A 53 40.30 -11.48 -25.30
CA ASP A 53 40.49 -12.21 -26.53
C ASP A 53 39.23 -12.78 -27.17
N GLN A 54 39.01 -12.43 -28.43
CA GLN A 54 38.64 -13.46 -29.40
C GLN A 54 39.74 -14.53 -29.43
N ARG A 55 39.87 -15.30 -28.34
CA ARG A 55 39.96 -16.74 -28.45
C ARG A 55 38.56 -17.07 -28.98
N GLN A 56 38.34 -17.55 -30.21
CA GLN A 56 38.98 -18.77 -30.66
C GLN A 56 39.51 -19.52 -29.44
N ASP A 57 38.60 -19.82 -28.52
CA ASP A 57 38.52 -21.18 -28.06
C ASP A 57 38.30 -21.93 -29.38
N ASP A 58 39.42 -22.19 -30.07
CA ASP A 58 39.66 -23.50 -30.57
C ASP A 58 39.29 -24.34 -29.35
N VAL A 59 38.02 -24.76 -29.30
CA VAL A 59 37.74 -26.10 -28.86
C VAL A 59 38.77 -26.84 -29.67
N GLU A 60 39.89 -27.18 -29.02
CA GLU A 60 40.63 -28.34 -29.40
C GLU A 60 39.52 -29.39 -29.36
N GLU A 61 38.82 -29.55 -30.48
CA GLU A 61 38.41 -30.85 -30.95
C GLU A 61 39.73 -31.59 -30.83
N GLU A 62 39.93 -32.18 -29.64
CA GLU A 62 40.87 -33.24 -29.47
C GLU A 62 40.35 -34.22 -30.50
N ASP A 63 40.90 -34.12 -31.71
CA ASP A 63 40.80 -35.13 -32.72
C ASP A 63 41.30 -36.36 -31.99
N PHE A 64 40.38 -37.13 -31.41
CA PHE A 64 40.60 -38.49 -30.93
C PHE A 64 40.88 -39.44 -32.12
N GLY A 65 41.31 -38.87 -33.26
CA GLY A 65 42.24 -39.49 -34.16
C GLY A 65 43.48 -40.03 -33.43
N PRO A 66 44.29 -40.84 -34.13
CA PRO A 66 44.96 -42.10 -33.73
C PRO A 66 45.95 -42.11 -32.54
N ILE A 67 45.81 -41.21 -31.58
CA ILE A 67 46.71 -41.01 -30.45
C ILE A 67 46.34 -41.94 -29.28
N GLU A 68 45.06 -42.30 -29.10
CA GLU A 68 44.66 -43.29 -28.08
C GLU A 68 45.02 -44.72 -28.48
N LEU A 69 44.87 -45.09 -29.76
CA LEU A 69 45.32 -46.39 -30.26
C LEU A 69 46.81 -46.59 -30.08
N LYS A 70 47.64 -45.58 -30.39
CA LYS A 70 49.10 -45.68 -30.20
C LYS A 70 49.52 -45.77 -28.73
N LYS A 71 48.81 -45.07 -27.83
CA LYS A 71 49.06 -45.16 -26.38
C LYS A 71 48.61 -46.52 -25.82
N LEU A 72 47.47 -47.03 -26.28
CA LEU A 72 47.00 -48.38 -25.95
C LEU A 72 47.94 -49.45 -26.51
N GLU A 73 48.40 -49.32 -27.75
CA GLU A 73 49.40 -50.20 -28.37
C GLU A 73 50.73 -50.18 -27.59
N ALA A 74 51.19 -49.00 -27.16
CA ALA A 74 52.40 -48.87 -26.34
C ALA A 74 52.23 -49.50 -24.96
N ALA A 75 51.10 -49.27 -24.28
CA ALA A 75 50.79 -49.89 -22.99
C ALA A 75 50.62 -51.42 -23.12
N LEU A 76 50.04 -51.91 -24.21
CA LEU A 76 49.90 -53.33 -24.51
C LEU A 76 51.27 -53.95 -24.81
N ALA A 77 52.13 -53.25 -25.55
CA ALA A 77 53.53 -53.67 -25.77
C ALA A 77 54.33 -53.73 -24.45
N GLU A 78 54.13 -52.77 -23.55
CA GLU A 78 54.80 -52.74 -22.23
C GLU A 78 54.28 -53.82 -21.28
N ALA A 79 52.97 -54.11 -21.31
CA ALA A 79 52.35 -55.21 -20.57
C ALA A 79 52.69 -56.60 -21.17
N SER A 80 53.05 -56.65 -22.45
CA SER A 80 53.42 -57.88 -23.17
C SER A 80 54.81 -58.37 -22.78
N THR A 81 54.94 -58.86 -21.55
CA THR A 81 56.16 -59.58 -21.16
C THR A 81 56.32 -60.85 -22.02
N PRO A 82 57.54 -61.18 -22.49
CA PRO A 82 57.76 -62.35 -23.35
C PRO A 82 57.44 -63.67 -22.63
N GLU A 83 57.44 -63.68 -21.30
CA GLU A 83 57.00 -64.81 -20.47
C GLU A 83 55.47 -64.90 -20.42
N GLY A 84 54.78 -63.78 -20.24
CA GLY A 84 53.31 -63.71 -20.27
C GLY A 84 52.74 -64.12 -21.63
N LEU A 85 53.33 -63.65 -22.73
CA LEU A 85 52.94 -64.08 -24.08
C LEU A 85 53.10 -65.59 -24.28
N LYS A 86 54.19 -66.20 -23.80
CA LYS A 86 54.38 -67.66 -23.86
C LYS A 86 53.35 -68.42 -23.03
N GLN A 87 52.98 -67.91 -21.85
CA GLN A 87 51.94 -68.51 -21.01
C GLN A 87 50.57 -68.45 -21.71
N LEU A 88 50.22 -67.32 -22.32
CA LEU A 88 48.99 -67.17 -23.12
C LEU A 88 49.00 -68.07 -24.35
N ASP A 89 50.14 -68.22 -25.03
CA ASP A 89 50.30 -69.08 -26.20
C ASP A 89 50.17 -70.58 -25.83
N LEU A 90 50.63 -70.97 -24.63
CA LEU A 90 50.40 -72.31 -24.07
C LEU A 90 48.93 -72.55 -23.71
N LEU A 91 48.25 -71.56 -23.13
CA LEU A 91 46.82 -71.63 -22.83
C LEU A 91 45.97 -71.70 -24.10
N ALA A 92 46.32 -70.94 -25.14
CA ALA A 92 45.67 -71.01 -26.45
C ALA A 92 45.83 -72.40 -27.09
N LYS A 93 47.02 -73.00 -26.97
CA LYS A 93 47.29 -74.39 -27.40
C LYS A 93 46.50 -75.42 -26.60
N ALA A 94 46.33 -75.22 -25.30
CA ALA A 94 45.47 -76.07 -24.46
C ALA A 94 44.00 -76.00 -24.89
N ASN A 95 43.55 -74.86 -25.40
CA ASN A 95 42.22 -74.63 -25.95
C ASN A 95 42.08 -75.04 -27.43
N GLY A 96 43.09 -75.66 -28.03
CA GLY A 96 43.06 -76.20 -29.40
C GLY A 96 43.48 -75.21 -30.50
N TYR A 97 44.06 -74.06 -30.15
CA TYR A 97 44.52 -73.05 -31.11
C TYR A 97 46.05 -73.05 -31.22
N ASN A 98 46.57 -72.89 -32.44
CA ASN A 98 48.01 -73.00 -32.70
C ASN A 98 48.85 -71.88 -32.06
N SER A 99 48.27 -70.70 -31.87
CA SER A 99 48.87 -69.53 -31.23
C SER A 99 47.78 -68.61 -30.67
N ILE A 100 48.14 -67.76 -29.71
CA ILE A 100 47.26 -66.74 -29.11
C ILE A 100 46.69 -65.78 -30.17
N ASP A 101 47.46 -65.42 -31.20
CA ASP A 101 47.00 -64.52 -32.26
C ASP A 101 45.87 -65.15 -33.09
N HIS A 102 45.93 -66.47 -33.30
CA HIS A 102 44.89 -67.21 -34.00
C HIS A 102 43.62 -67.33 -33.15
N TYR A 103 43.78 -67.49 -31.83
CA TYR A 103 42.67 -67.50 -30.89
C TYR A 103 41.93 -66.15 -30.90
N LEU A 104 42.67 -65.04 -30.76
CA LEU A 104 42.11 -63.69 -30.76
C LEU A 104 41.45 -63.34 -32.10
N LYS A 105 42.08 -63.66 -33.24
CA LYS A 105 41.47 -63.43 -34.56
C LYS A 105 40.17 -64.20 -34.74
N ASN A 106 40.13 -65.47 -34.36
CA ASN A 106 38.91 -66.26 -34.46
C ASN A 106 37.81 -65.73 -33.52
N GLU A 107 38.18 -65.27 -32.33
CA GLU A 107 37.21 -64.74 -31.37
C GLU A 107 36.69 -63.34 -31.74
N LEU A 108 37.49 -62.53 -32.44
CA LEU A 108 37.08 -61.24 -32.99
C LEU A 108 36.29 -61.37 -34.31
N GLU A 109 36.68 -62.30 -35.20
CA GLU A 109 36.04 -62.47 -36.50
C GLU A 109 34.78 -63.36 -36.46
N TYR A 110 34.73 -64.37 -35.58
CA TYR A 110 33.67 -65.39 -35.59
C TYR A 110 32.76 -65.39 -34.35
N ARG A 111 32.78 -64.37 -33.48
CA ARG A 111 31.70 -64.21 -32.49
C ARG A 111 30.46 -63.65 -33.18
N PRO A 112 29.41 -64.46 -33.45
CA PRO A 112 28.20 -63.94 -34.08
C PRO A 112 27.50 -62.99 -33.09
N GLY A 113 27.39 -61.71 -33.48
CA GLY A 113 26.78 -60.65 -32.67
C GLY A 113 27.61 -59.37 -32.65
N TRP A 114 28.90 -59.49 -32.33
CA TRP A 114 29.76 -58.33 -32.05
C TRP A 114 29.90 -57.36 -33.23
N ALA A 115 30.18 -57.87 -34.44
CA ALA A 115 30.33 -57.02 -35.63
C ALA A 115 29.01 -56.43 -36.17
N SER A 116 27.86 -57.03 -35.83
CA SER A 116 26.53 -56.51 -36.20
C SER A 116 26.09 -55.42 -35.23
N GLU A 117 26.33 -55.63 -33.94
CA GLU A 117 26.02 -54.69 -32.86
C GLU A 117 26.89 -53.43 -32.96
N ASP A 118 28.19 -53.58 -33.23
CA ASP A 118 29.10 -52.45 -33.47
C ASP A 118 28.71 -51.64 -34.71
N ARG A 119 28.13 -52.30 -35.72
CA ARG A 119 27.64 -51.61 -36.92
C ARG A 119 26.33 -50.89 -36.68
N SER A 120 25.38 -51.49 -35.97
CA SER A 120 24.12 -50.83 -35.62
C SER A 120 24.36 -49.64 -34.69
N THR A 121 25.26 -49.78 -33.72
CA THR A 121 25.65 -48.68 -32.83
C THR A 121 26.32 -47.55 -33.61
N LEU A 122 27.22 -47.85 -34.55
CA LEU A 122 27.78 -46.84 -35.45
C LEU A 122 26.71 -46.17 -36.33
N GLU A 123 25.73 -46.92 -36.82
CA GLU A 123 24.63 -46.38 -37.62
C GLU A 123 23.69 -45.50 -36.79
N ASP A 124 23.48 -45.79 -35.50
CA ASP A 124 22.69 -44.99 -34.59
C ASP A 124 23.46 -43.73 -34.16
N ILE A 125 24.75 -43.84 -33.82
CA ILE A 125 25.64 -42.68 -33.60
C ILE A 125 25.65 -41.76 -34.83
N GLN A 126 25.77 -42.31 -36.03
CA GLN A 126 25.71 -41.50 -37.26
C GLN A 126 24.36 -40.85 -37.54
N LYS A 127 23.26 -41.36 -36.98
CA LYS A 127 21.94 -40.71 -37.07
C LYS A 127 21.85 -39.59 -36.05
N ASP A 128 22.31 -39.83 -34.82
CA ASP A 128 22.35 -38.84 -33.75
C ASP A 128 23.26 -37.66 -34.13
N ASP A 129 24.45 -37.93 -34.69
CA ASP A 129 25.41 -36.91 -35.16
C ASP A 129 24.88 -36.06 -36.32
N LYS A 130 24.04 -36.62 -37.19
CA LYS A 130 23.47 -35.90 -38.33
C LYS A 130 22.25 -35.06 -37.94
N GLY A 131 21.67 -35.33 -36.77
CA GLY A 131 20.44 -34.73 -36.30
C GLY A 131 19.24 -34.97 -37.23
N GLU A 132 18.08 -34.50 -36.80
CA GLU A 132 16.91 -34.41 -37.66
C GLU A 132 17.02 -33.18 -38.57
N LYS A 133 16.50 -33.27 -39.79
CA LYS A 133 16.59 -32.13 -40.73
C LYS A 133 15.64 -31.02 -40.27
N PRO A 134 16.12 -29.77 -40.10
CA PRO A 134 15.28 -28.69 -39.63
C PRO A 134 14.20 -28.34 -40.65
N ASN A 135 12.99 -28.07 -40.15
CA ASN A 135 11.87 -27.60 -40.94
C ASN A 135 11.99 -26.08 -41.18
N LYS A 136 12.40 -25.69 -42.38
CA LYS A 136 12.59 -24.29 -42.80
C LYS A 136 11.32 -23.42 -42.77
N GLN A 137 10.13 -24.02 -42.59
CA GLN A 137 8.87 -23.30 -42.47
C GLN A 137 8.44 -23.08 -41.01
N SER A 138 9.16 -23.66 -40.04
CA SER A 138 8.88 -23.50 -38.61
C SER A 138 9.15 -22.07 -38.15
N PHE A 139 8.35 -21.58 -37.19
CA PHE A 139 8.57 -20.26 -36.59
C PHE A 139 9.91 -20.18 -35.83
N TRP A 140 10.36 -21.31 -35.28
CA TRP A 140 11.61 -21.43 -34.51
C TRP A 140 12.83 -21.75 -35.36
N PHE A 141 12.68 -21.85 -36.69
CA PHE A 141 13.83 -22.05 -37.58
C PHE A 141 14.63 -20.74 -37.71
N ASP A 142 15.88 -20.78 -37.29
CA ASP A 142 16.86 -19.73 -37.53
C ASP A 142 17.84 -20.16 -38.63
N GLU A 143 18.17 -19.24 -39.54
CA GLU A 143 19.16 -19.48 -40.59
C GLU A 143 20.59 -19.42 -40.04
N GLU A 144 20.80 -18.69 -38.94
CA GLU A 144 22.11 -18.58 -38.25
C GLU A 144 22.37 -19.78 -37.32
N ASP A 145 21.33 -20.49 -36.89
CA ASP A 145 21.42 -21.69 -36.05
C ASP A 145 20.43 -22.79 -36.51
N PRO A 146 20.79 -23.54 -37.57
CA PRO A 146 19.91 -24.55 -38.17
C PRO A 146 19.77 -25.83 -37.32
N GLU A 147 20.51 -25.96 -36.22
CA GLU A 147 20.44 -27.11 -35.30
C GLU A 147 19.38 -26.92 -34.22
N THR A 148 18.79 -25.73 -34.12
CA THR A 148 17.65 -25.46 -33.22
C THR A 148 16.50 -26.40 -33.55
N ASN A 149 15.98 -27.10 -32.55
CA ASN A 149 14.87 -28.03 -32.74
C ASN A 149 13.65 -27.30 -33.33
N THR A 150 13.32 -27.62 -34.58
CA THR A 150 12.22 -27.00 -35.32
C THR A 150 10.89 -27.73 -35.21
N GLU A 151 10.87 -28.90 -34.57
CA GLU A 151 9.62 -29.61 -34.29
C GLU A 151 8.75 -28.72 -33.39
N GLU A 152 7.48 -28.55 -33.77
CA GLU A 152 6.52 -27.64 -33.14
C GLU A 152 6.20 -28.09 -31.70
N LEU A 153 7.15 -27.87 -30.78
CA LEU A 153 6.89 -27.76 -29.37
C LEU A 153 6.08 -26.49 -29.20
N GLU A 154 4.78 -26.63 -28.95
CA GLU A 154 4.00 -25.80 -28.01
C GLU A 154 2.50 -25.96 -28.31
N GLU A 155 2.01 -27.19 -28.39
CA GLU A 155 0.64 -27.37 -27.93
C GLU A 155 0.64 -27.10 -26.43
N PHE A 156 -0.16 -26.12 -26.01
CA PHE A 156 -0.26 -25.75 -24.60
C PHE A 156 -0.97 -26.86 -23.84
N ASP A 157 -0.20 -27.67 -23.10
CA ASP A 157 -0.67 -28.81 -22.32
C ASP A 157 -1.44 -28.43 -21.03
N GLU A 158 -1.81 -27.14 -20.89
CA GLU A 158 -2.49 -26.60 -19.71
C GLU A 158 -1.69 -26.77 -18.39
N ASP A 159 -0.37 -26.83 -18.47
CA ASP A 159 0.56 -27.07 -17.36
C ASP A 159 1.07 -25.80 -16.67
N ASP A 160 0.94 -24.64 -17.33
CA ASP A 160 1.24 -23.33 -16.73
C ASP A 160 0.05 -22.37 -16.75
N ILE A 161 0.09 -21.37 -15.88
CA ILE A 161 -0.89 -20.30 -15.83
C ILE A 161 -0.29 -18.99 -16.36
N THR A 162 -1.16 -18.07 -16.79
CA THR A 162 -0.69 -16.75 -17.24
C THR A 162 0.06 -15.98 -16.14
N SER A 163 0.94 -15.07 -16.52
CA SER A 163 1.73 -14.24 -15.58
C SER A 163 0.87 -13.46 -14.57
N MET A 164 -0.31 -12.98 -14.98
CA MET A 164 -1.26 -12.33 -14.07
C MET A 164 -1.82 -13.31 -13.03
N ALA A 165 -2.07 -14.55 -13.44
CA ALA A 165 -2.53 -15.61 -12.54
C ALA A 165 -1.43 -16.04 -11.55
N HIS A 166 -0.16 -16.07 -11.98
CA HIS A 166 0.99 -16.23 -11.07
C HIS A 166 1.04 -15.11 -10.03
N GLY A 167 0.85 -13.85 -10.43
CA GLY A 167 0.77 -12.73 -9.48
C GLY A 167 -0.33 -12.92 -8.43
N LYS A 168 -1.49 -13.50 -8.82
CA LYS A 168 -2.55 -13.83 -7.86
C LYS A 168 -2.19 -15.02 -6.97
N LEU A 169 -1.51 -16.02 -7.52
CA LEU A 169 -1.03 -17.18 -6.77
C LEU A 169 -0.02 -16.75 -5.69
N ASP A 170 0.87 -15.81 -5.99
CA ASP A 170 1.84 -15.25 -5.04
C ASP A 170 1.15 -14.46 -3.93
N GLU A 171 0.14 -13.65 -4.25
CA GLU A 171 -0.69 -12.99 -3.22
C GLU A 171 -1.30 -14.02 -2.25
N ILE A 172 -1.78 -15.16 -2.78
CA ILE A 172 -2.33 -16.25 -1.94
C ILE A 172 -1.22 -16.89 -1.09
N ARG A 173 -0.01 -17.06 -1.63
CA ARG A 173 1.15 -17.60 -0.89
C ARG A 173 1.50 -16.67 0.28
N ASP A 174 1.55 -15.36 0.06
CA ASP A 174 1.77 -14.35 1.09
C ASP A 174 0.67 -14.36 2.15
N MET A 175 -0.60 -14.39 1.74
CA MET A 175 -1.73 -14.50 2.66
C MET A 175 -1.61 -15.74 3.56
N ARG A 176 -1.23 -16.88 2.98
CA ARG A 176 -1.02 -18.13 3.73
C ARG A 176 0.18 -18.04 4.66
N GLN A 177 1.24 -17.34 4.26
CA GLN A 177 2.38 -17.05 5.13
C GLN A 177 1.95 -16.22 6.34
N TYR A 178 1.25 -15.10 6.15
CA TYR A 178 0.73 -14.30 7.27
C TYR A 178 -0.24 -15.07 8.15
N ALA A 179 -1.10 -15.92 7.57
CA ALA A 179 -1.99 -16.80 8.35
C ALA A 179 -1.18 -17.80 9.20
N ARG A 180 -0.08 -18.34 8.68
CA ARG A 180 0.83 -19.21 9.43
C ARG A 180 1.48 -18.46 10.60
N LEU A 181 2.02 -17.27 10.35
CA LEU A 181 2.58 -16.40 11.40
C LEU A 181 1.54 -16.09 12.48
N ALA A 182 0.31 -15.79 12.08
CA ALA A 182 -0.78 -15.48 13.00
C ALA A 182 -1.17 -16.65 13.91
N VAL A 183 -1.14 -17.88 13.40
CA VAL A 183 -1.50 -19.08 14.15
C VAL A 183 -0.37 -19.57 15.04
N TRP A 184 0.86 -19.54 14.56
CA TRP A 184 1.99 -20.19 15.24
C TRP A 184 2.90 -19.22 15.99
N GLU A 185 3.13 -18.01 15.47
CA GLU A 185 4.09 -17.07 16.04
C GLU A 185 3.44 -16.00 16.92
N LEU A 186 2.33 -15.38 16.49
CA LEU A 186 1.68 -14.34 17.29
C LEU A 186 1.28 -14.78 18.71
N PRO A 187 0.81 -16.02 18.96
CA PRO A 187 0.55 -16.46 20.33
C PRO A 187 1.82 -16.50 21.20
N LEU A 188 3.01 -16.70 20.61
CA LEU A 188 4.27 -16.68 21.33
C LEU A 188 4.65 -15.28 21.82
N LEU A 189 4.20 -14.22 21.13
CA LEU A 189 4.41 -12.83 21.56
C LEU A 189 3.74 -12.53 22.91
N SER A 190 2.68 -13.25 23.26
CA SER A 190 2.03 -13.11 24.57
C SER A 190 2.97 -13.41 25.75
N LYS A 191 4.00 -14.25 25.54
CA LYS A 191 5.02 -14.56 26.55
C LYS A 191 5.92 -13.37 26.87
N TYR A 192 6.06 -12.43 25.93
CA TYR A 192 6.90 -11.23 26.07
C TYR A 192 6.07 -9.97 26.37
N ALA A 193 4.74 -10.09 26.41
CA ALA A 193 3.86 -8.97 26.72
C ALA A 193 4.06 -8.54 28.17
N LYS A 194 4.20 -7.24 28.38
CA LYS A 194 4.25 -6.61 29.71
C LYS A 194 2.90 -5.91 29.96
N PRO A 195 2.29 -6.07 31.15
CA PRO A 195 1.07 -5.35 31.47
C PRO A 195 1.33 -3.84 31.48
N PHE A 196 0.31 -3.06 31.15
CA PHE A 196 0.39 -1.61 31.24
C PHE A 196 0.30 -1.17 32.71
N GLU A 197 1.35 -0.54 33.20
CA GLU A 197 1.39 0.12 34.49
C GLU A 197 1.17 1.63 34.28
N PRO A 198 0.15 2.24 34.90
CA PRO A 198 -0.06 3.68 34.78
C PRO A 198 1.14 4.45 35.37
N PRO A 199 1.47 5.63 34.82
CA PRO A 199 2.58 6.42 35.33
C PRO A 199 2.31 6.87 36.77
N ALA A 200 3.36 6.85 37.60
CA ALA A 200 3.30 7.35 38.98
C ALA A 200 3.22 8.88 39.02
N GLU A 201 2.79 9.45 40.14
CA GLU A 201 2.71 10.92 40.34
C GLU A 201 4.03 11.65 40.08
N ASN A 202 5.18 10.99 40.29
CA ASN A 202 6.50 11.58 40.06
C ASN A 202 6.83 11.70 38.56
N GLN A 203 6.13 10.99 37.69
CA GLN A 203 6.37 10.95 36.24
C GLN A 203 5.52 12.00 35.52
N VAL A 204 5.80 13.27 35.81
CA VAL A 204 5.03 14.44 35.33
C VAL A 204 5.28 14.79 33.86
N LEU A 205 6.41 14.34 33.28
CA LEU A 205 6.82 14.71 31.92
C LEU A 205 6.38 13.67 30.90
N ARG A 206 5.60 14.09 29.90
CA ARG A 206 5.21 13.27 28.75
C ARG A 206 6.09 13.58 27.54
N TRP A 207 6.92 12.61 27.16
CA TRP A 207 7.78 12.68 25.99
C TRP A 207 7.13 12.06 24.76
N ARG A 208 7.34 12.65 23.59
CA ARG A 208 6.94 12.08 22.30
C ARG A 208 8.14 12.05 21.36
N TYR A 209 8.44 10.85 20.87
CA TYR A 209 9.43 10.56 19.84
C TYR A 209 8.71 10.20 18.54
N THR A 210 9.33 10.50 17.41
CA THR A 210 8.84 10.11 16.08
C THR A 210 9.86 9.14 15.51
N SER A 211 9.43 8.08 14.83
CA SER A 211 10.30 7.19 14.06
C SER A 211 9.59 6.72 12.80
N TYR A 212 10.35 6.53 11.73
CA TYR A 212 9.85 6.21 10.38
C TYR A 212 10.16 4.76 9.96
N MET A 213 10.43 3.87 10.92
CA MET A 213 10.48 2.41 10.73
C MET A 213 11.32 1.95 9.53
N GLY A 214 12.60 2.34 9.49
CA GLY A 214 13.56 1.94 8.45
C GLY A 214 13.92 3.05 7.46
N GLU A 215 13.16 4.15 7.44
CA GLU A 215 13.49 5.34 6.66
C GLU A 215 14.26 6.37 7.48
N PHE A 216 15.25 7.02 6.87
CA PHE A 216 15.93 8.17 7.45
C PHE A 216 15.16 9.45 7.11
N HIS A 217 14.46 10.02 8.10
CA HIS A 217 13.70 11.25 7.91
C HIS A 217 14.23 12.37 8.84
N PRO A 218 14.46 13.60 8.34
CA PRO A 218 15.04 14.68 9.15
C PRO A 218 14.15 15.11 10.34
N ALA A 219 12.85 14.85 10.30
CA ALA A 219 11.95 15.10 11.43
C ALA A 219 12.05 14.05 12.55
N GLU A 220 12.78 12.95 12.34
CA GLU A 220 12.95 11.90 13.33
C GLU A 220 13.68 12.42 14.58
N LYS A 221 14.67 13.30 14.42
CA LYS A 221 15.44 13.87 15.53
C LYS A 221 14.63 14.75 16.49
N LYS A 222 13.48 15.26 16.05
CA LYS A 222 12.63 16.16 16.86
C LYS A 222 12.02 15.43 18.06
N VAL A 223 12.24 15.98 19.24
CA VAL A 223 11.62 15.51 20.50
C VAL A 223 10.63 16.56 21.01
N VAL A 224 9.47 16.11 21.50
CA VAL A 224 8.45 16.98 22.11
C VAL A 224 8.25 16.57 23.56
N VAL A 225 8.22 17.55 24.46
CA VAL A 225 7.86 17.36 25.86
C VAL A 225 6.57 18.13 26.17
N GLN A 226 5.72 17.51 26.98
CA GLN A 226 4.47 18.06 27.47
C GLN A 226 4.38 17.81 28.97
N PHE A 227 3.95 18.82 29.73
CA PHE A 227 3.71 18.69 31.17
C PHE A 227 2.69 19.75 31.61
N ALA A 228 1.98 19.46 32.70
CA ALA A 228 1.10 20.43 33.34
C ALA A 228 1.88 21.19 34.43
N PRO A 229 1.72 22.53 34.55
CA PRO A 229 2.32 23.29 35.64
C PRO A 229 1.89 22.83 37.03
N ASP A 230 0.67 22.31 37.15
CA ASP A 230 0.05 21.95 38.41
C ASP A 230 0.63 20.65 38.99
N ASP A 231 1.08 19.72 38.13
CA ASP A 231 1.73 18.47 38.52
C ASP A 231 3.11 18.68 39.18
N LEU A 232 3.73 19.84 38.98
CA LEU A 232 5.05 20.18 39.52
C LEU A 232 5.02 20.53 41.02
N LYS A 233 3.84 20.54 41.67
CA LYS A 233 3.64 20.84 43.10
C LYS A 233 4.32 22.15 43.53
N LEU A 234 4.27 23.17 42.67
CA LEU A 234 4.78 24.52 42.95
C LEU A 234 3.74 25.35 43.73
N THR A 235 4.21 26.43 44.37
CA THR A 235 3.29 27.39 45.01
C THR A 235 2.47 28.11 43.94
N ALA A 236 1.21 28.48 44.21
CA ALA A 236 0.34 29.15 43.22
C ALA A 236 1.01 30.33 42.49
N VAL A 237 1.73 31.19 43.23
CA VAL A 237 2.50 32.33 42.65
C VAL A 237 3.61 31.86 41.71
N GLN A 238 4.31 30.77 42.06
CA GLN A 238 5.36 30.18 41.24
C GLN A 238 4.77 29.49 39.99
N THR A 239 3.61 28.85 40.13
CA THR A 239 2.88 28.24 39.02
C THR A 239 2.40 29.30 38.02
N GLU A 240 1.85 30.42 38.50
CA GLU A 240 1.48 31.54 37.65
C GLU A 240 2.70 32.16 36.95
N LYS A 241 3.82 32.31 37.67
CA LYS A 241 5.10 32.75 37.10
C LYS A 241 5.57 31.78 36.00
N LEU A 242 5.48 30.47 36.22
CA LEU A 242 5.83 29.46 35.22
C LEU A 242 4.93 29.54 33.97
N LYS A 243 3.62 29.74 34.16
CA LYS A 243 2.66 29.95 33.05
C LYS A 243 3.04 31.18 32.23
N LYS A 244 3.47 32.27 32.86
CA LYS A 244 3.96 33.50 32.21
C LYS A 244 5.28 33.27 31.47
N LEU A 245 6.25 32.59 32.09
CA LEU A 245 7.56 32.28 31.48
C LEU A 245 7.44 31.37 30.24
N ALA A 246 6.48 30.44 30.24
CA ALA A 246 6.23 29.57 29.10
C ALA A 246 5.74 30.34 27.85
N GLY A 247 5.04 31.46 28.06
CA GLY A 247 4.50 32.33 27.02
C GLY A 247 3.60 31.56 26.04
N PRO A 248 3.88 31.61 24.71
CA PRO A 248 3.02 30.96 23.71
C PRO A 248 3.03 29.43 23.76
N ARG A 249 3.93 28.83 24.55
CA ARG A 249 4.05 27.38 24.72
C ARG A 249 3.00 26.83 25.70
N TYR A 250 2.43 27.68 26.53
CA TYR A 250 1.34 27.33 27.43
C TYR A 250 0.00 27.38 26.69
N ASN A 251 -0.81 26.33 26.80
CA ASN A 251 -2.18 26.35 26.31
C ASN A 251 -3.16 26.65 27.46
N PRO A 252 -3.89 27.78 27.43
CA PRO A 252 -4.86 28.13 28.47
C PRO A 252 -6.08 27.20 28.56
N GLU A 253 -6.45 26.50 27.49
CA GLU A 253 -7.64 25.62 27.47
C GLU A 253 -7.36 24.25 28.10
N THR A 254 -6.16 23.70 27.85
CA THR A 254 -5.78 22.38 28.34
C THR A 254 -4.83 22.44 29.53
N GLU A 255 -4.36 23.63 29.91
CA GLU A 255 -3.40 23.88 30.99
C GLU A 255 -2.07 23.11 30.85
N ILE A 256 -1.66 22.84 29.60
CA ILE A 256 -0.45 22.08 29.29
C ILE A 256 0.58 22.99 28.64
N ILE A 257 1.83 22.91 29.11
CA ILE A 257 2.99 23.48 28.44
C ILE A 257 3.52 22.45 27.46
N LYS A 258 3.62 22.84 26.18
CA LYS A 258 4.17 22.01 25.11
C LYS A 258 5.36 22.69 24.46
N MET A 259 6.50 22.01 24.45
CA MET A 259 7.71 22.50 23.79
C MET A 259 8.44 21.39 23.06
N SER A 260 9.23 21.74 22.05
CA SER A 260 9.96 20.79 21.24
C SER A 260 11.33 21.31 20.86
N SER A 261 12.29 20.41 20.69
CA SER A 261 13.63 20.70 20.20
C SER A 261 13.94 19.84 19.00
N ASP A 262 14.54 20.47 17.98
CA ASP A 262 15.02 19.84 16.75
C ASP A 262 16.40 20.40 16.35
N SER A 263 17.08 21.04 17.31
CA SER A 263 18.34 21.74 17.09
C SER A 263 19.54 20.82 16.97
N PHE A 264 19.48 19.64 17.60
CA PHE A 264 20.56 18.67 17.62
C PHE A 264 20.28 17.49 16.68
N GLU A 265 21.34 16.80 16.26
CA GLU A 265 21.24 15.68 15.33
C GLU A 265 20.60 14.44 15.97
N HIS A 266 20.92 14.16 17.23
CA HIS A 266 20.41 12.98 17.92
C HIS A 266 19.22 13.31 18.83
N GLN A 267 18.19 12.47 18.79
CA GLN A 267 17.01 12.57 19.68
C GLN A 267 17.41 12.65 21.16
N ALA A 268 18.42 11.88 21.58
CA ALA A 268 18.91 11.89 22.96
C ALA A 268 19.45 13.26 23.39
N GLN A 269 20.13 13.98 22.49
CA GLN A 269 20.63 15.34 22.74
C GLN A 269 19.46 16.33 22.83
N ASN A 270 18.50 16.25 21.90
CA ASN A 270 17.29 17.07 21.95
C ASN A 270 16.48 16.84 23.23
N LYS A 271 16.36 15.60 23.70
CA LYS A 271 15.73 15.26 24.98
C LYS A 271 16.47 15.89 26.16
N ARG A 272 17.80 15.76 26.20
CA ARG A 272 18.63 16.31 27.30
C ARG A 272 18.53 17.82 27.36
N TYR A 273 18.57 18.49 26.21
CA TYR A 273 18.37 19.94 26.12
C TYR A 273 17.02 20.36 26.68
N LEU A 274 15.94 19.67 26.30
CA LEU A 274 14.61 19.94 26.83
C LEU A 274 14.50 19.66 28.34
N SER A 275 15.18 18.63 28.84
CA SER A 275 15.23 18.35 30.29
C SER A 275 15.84 19.53 31.05
N ASN A 276 17.03 19.97 30.62
CA ASN A 276 17.71 21.10 31.24
C ASN A 276 16.85 22.38 31.16
N LEU A 277 16.19 22.61 30.02
CA LEU A 277 15.31 23.77 29.84
C LEU A 277 14.11 23.74 30.80
N VAL A 278 13.55 22.56 31.06
CA VAL A 278 12.47 22.40 32.05
C VAL A 278 13.00 22.66 33.47
N ASP A 279 14.18 22.16 33.80
CA ASP A 279 14.82 22.44 35.09
C ASP A 279 15.10 23.93 35.28
N ASP A 280 15.59 24.61 34.24
CA ASP A 280 15.82 26.06 34.22
C ASP A 280 14.52 26.84 34.38
N LEU A 281 13.42 26.41 33.75
CA LEU A 281 12.10 27.01 33.91
C LEU A 281 11.58 26.85 35.34
N ILE A 282 11.79 25.69 35.97
CA ILE A 282 11.41 25.42 37.35
C ILE A 282 12.26 26.26 38.31
N ALA A 283 13.56 26.39 38.06
CA ALA A 283 14.46 27.24 38.84
C ALA A 283 14.02 28.71 38.76
N ALA A 284 13.81 29.22 37.54
CA ALA A 284 13.34 30.57 37.31
C ALA A 284 11.97 30.83 37.96
N ALA A 285 11.06 29.84 37.96
CA ALA A 285 9.78 29.95 38.64
C ALA A 285 9.91 30.02 40.18
N LYS A 286 10.92 29.36 40.76
CA LYS A 286 11.18 29.37 42.21
C LYS A 286 11.93 30.62 42.68
N ASP A 287 12.62 31.33 41.78
CA ASP A 287 13.38 32.52 42.14
C ASP A 287 12.49 33.62 42.73
N PRO A 288 12.77 34.12 43.96
CA PRO A 288 11.94 35.11 44.65
C PRO A 288 12.21 36.55 44.20
N LYS A 289 13.20 36.77 43.32
CA LYS A 289 13.64 38.11 42.90
C LYS A 289 12.52 38.94 42.25
N ASP A 290 11.70 38.28 41.43
CA ASP A 290 10.57 38.88 40.73
C ASP A 290 9.47 37.83 40.58
N THR A 291 8.27 38.10 41.10
CA THR A 291 7.13 37.17 41.07
C THR A 291 6.19 37.41 39.89
N PHE A 292 6.38 38.49 39.12
CA PHE A 292 5.49 38.91 38.04
C PHE A 292 4.01 38.99 38.44
N ALA A 293 3.71 39.36 39.69
CA ALA A 293 2.33 39.41 40.18
C ALA A 293 1.51 40.54 39.53
N ASP A 294 2.20 41.60 39.09
CA ASP A 294 1.69 42.75 38.38
C ASP A 294 1.32 42.45 36.91
N ILE A 295 1.96 41.46 36.30
CA ILE A 295 1.73 41.09 34.89
C ILE A 295 0.60 40.06 34.79
N PRO A 296 -0.52 40.35 34.10
CA PRO A 296 -1.57 39.35 33.86
C PRO A 296 -1.10 38.28 32.86
N LEU A 297 -1.69 37.09 32.93
CA LEU A 297 -1.39 36.01 31.98
C LEU A 297 -1.85 36.40 30.57
N ASP A 298 -0.90 36.46 29.63
CA ASP A 298 -1.23 36.71 28.22
C ASP A 298 -1.79 35.44 27.56
N THR A 299 -3.01 35.53 27.05
CA THR A 299 -3.71 34.44 26.34
C THR A 299 -3.95 34.75 24.86
N ARG A 300 -3.36 35.83 24.32
CA ARG A 300 -3.63 36.30 22.94
C ARG A 300 -3.17 35.33 21.86
N HIS A 301 -2.20 34.46 22.15
CA HIS A 301 -1.71 33.45 21.21
C HIS A 301 -2.69 32.30 20.99
N HIS A 302 -3.60 32.04 21.94
CA HIS A 302 -4.57 30.94 21.84
C HIS A 302 -5.97 31.47 21.52
N LYS A 303 -6.54 30.99 20.42
CA LYS A 303 -7.91 31.33 20.01
C LYS A 303 -8.86 30.26 20.54
N VAL A 304 -9.59 30.58 21.62
CA VAL A 304 -10.62 29.71 22.17
C VAL A 304 -11.82 29.67 21.22
N GLN A 305 -12.13 28.48 20.72
CA GLN A 305 -13.31 28.26 19.88
C GLN A 305 -14.47 27.78 20.77
N PRO A 306 -15.57 28.55 20.90
CA PRO A 306 -16.72 28.10 21.66
C PRO A 306 -17.32 26.88 20.97
N LYS A 307 -17.43 25.77 21.70
CA LYS A 307 -18.07 24.56 21.20
C LYS A 307 -19.57 24.68 21.44
N PRO A 308 -20.41 24.86 20.41
CA PRO A 308 -21.85 24.93 20.61
C PRO A 308 -22.32 23.60 21.18
N GLN A 309 -23.08 23.65 22.26
CA GLN A 309 -23.68 22.48 22.88
C GLN A 309 -25.16 22.43 22.54
N PHE A 310 -25.70 21.22 22.41
CA PHE A 310 -27.12 21.04 22.23
C PHE A 310 -27.87 21.64 23.45
N PRO A 311 -28.82 22.57 23.24
CA PRO A 311 -29.58 23.18 24.32
C PRO A 311 -30.22 22.11 25.21
N LYS A 312 -30.00 22.20 26.52
CA LYS A 312 -30.58 21.23 27.46
C LYS A 312 -32.10 21.25 27.42
N GLU A 313 -32.69 22.41 27.16
CA GLU A 313 -34.14 22.65 27.07
C GLU A 313 -34.80 21.92 25.90
N TRP A 314 -34.07 21.61 24.83
CA TRP A 314 -34.60 20.90 23.67
C TRP A 314 -34.54 19.38 23.85
N ARG A 315 -33.99 18.90 24.96
CA ARG A 315 -34.03 17.48 25.28
C ARG A 315 -35.48 17.10 25.49
N MET A 316 -35.94 16.09 24.77
CA MET A 316 -37.31 15.58 24.85
C MET A 316 -37.52 14.76 26.14
N SER A 317 -37.43 15.45 27.30
CA SER A 317 -37.81 14.94 28.61
C SER A 317 -39.32 14.65 28.64
N PRO A 318 -39.79 13.76 29.53
CA PRO A 318 -41.22 13.49 29.65
C PRO A 318 -42.03 14.76 29.97
N GLU A 319 -41.50 15.63 30.83
CA GLU A 319 -42.09 16.94 31.16
C GLU A 319 -42.21 17.82 29.90
N ARG A 320 -41.14 17.90 29.10
CA ARG A 320 -41.15 18.71 27.87
C ARG A 320 -42.15 18.18 26.84
N ARG A 321 -42.39 16.87 26.78
CA ARG A 321 -43.42 16.29 25.91
C ARG A 321 -44.81 16.75 26.33
N GLN A 322 -45.11 16.73 27.63
CA GLN A 322 -46.37 17.21 28.16
C GLN A 322 -46.58 18.69 27.86
N GLU A 323 -45.57 19.54 28.10
CA GLU A 323 -45.61 20.96 27.75
C GLU A 323 -45.90 21.18 26.25
N LEU A 324 -45.25 20.40 25.38
CA LEU A 324 -45.46 20.49 23.93
C LEU A 324 -46.87 20.04 23.53
N ASP A 325 -47.40 19.00 24.16
CA ASP A 325 -48.75 18.51 23.90
C ASP A 325 -49.80 19.53 24.36
N GLU A 326 -49.63 20.11 25.56
CA GLU A 326 -50.46 21.20 26.05
C GLU A 326 -50.39 22.44 25.14
N HIS A 327 -49.19 22.81 24.70
CA HIS A 327 -49.00 23.93 23.78
C HIS A 327 -49.71 23.67 22.44
N ARG A 328 -49.57 22.46 21.86
CA ARG A 328 -50.27 22.08 20.62
C ARG A 328 -51.79 22.13 20.79
N GLN A 329 -52.30 21.63 21.91
CA GLN A 329 -53.73 21.68 22.23
C GLN A 329 -54.23 23.13 22.33
N ARG A 330 -53.48 23.99 23.01
CA ARG A 330 -53.84 25.40 23.19
C ARG A 330 -53.91 26.14 21.85
N MET A 331 -52.91 25.96 21.00
CA MET A 331 -52.89 26.54 19.66
C MET A 331 -54.07 26.04 18.81
N ALA A 332 -54.36 24.73 18.83
CA ALA A 332 -55.48 24.16 18.08
C ALA A 332 -56.83 24.75 18.51
N ILE A 333 -57.01 25.01 19.82
CA ILE A 333 -58.22 25.64 20.34
C ILE A 333 -58.32 27.11 19.88
N GLU A 334 -57.21 27.84 19.88
CA GLU A 334 -57.16 29.22 19.40
C GLU A 334 -57.50 29.31 17.90
N ASP A 335 -56.97 28.41 17.09
CA ASP A 335 -57.26 28.34 15.64
C ASP A 335 -58.75 28.09 15.38
N VAL A 336 -59.36 27.15 16.12
CA VAL A 336 -60.81 26.88 16.02
C VAL A 336 -61.63 28.11 16.41
N LYS A 337 -61.25 28.81 17.49
CA LYS A 337 -61.93 30.04 17.91
C LYS A 337 -61.81 31.15 16.86
N MET A 338 -60.65 31.31 16.23
CA MET A 338 -60.47 32.28 15.15
C MET A 338 -61.27 31.91 13.90
N ALA A 339 -61.38 30.61 13.59
CA ALA A 339 -62.21 30.11 12.49
C ALA A 339 -63.70 30.35 12.75
N GLU A 340 -64.20 30.03 13.95
CA GLU A 340 -65.59 30.29 14.36
C GLU A 340 -65.91 31.79 14.38
N GLY A 341 -64.96 32.62 14.80
CA GLY A 341 -65.06 34.08 14.77
C GLY A 341 -64.94 34.69 13.37
N GLY A 342 -64.70 33.90 12.31
CA GLY A 342 -64.52 34.37 10.93
C GLY A 342 -63.29 35.26 10.75
N GLN A 343 -62.35 35.25 11.70
CA GLN A 343 -61.11 36.03 11.69
C GLN A 343 -59.92 35.23 11.13
N LEU A 344 -60.10 33.92 10.89
CA LEU A 344 -59.10 33.10 10.22
C LEU A 344 -59.02 33.50 8.74
N VAL A 345 -57.95 34.20 8.38
CA VAL A 345 -57.75 34.74 7.02
C VAL A 345 -57.07 33.72 6.13
N ASP A 346 -57.80 33.22 5.14
CA ASP A 346 -57.21 32.48 4.02
C ASP A 346 -56.65 33.46 2.97
N GLY A 347 -55.34 33.66 2.98
CA GLY A 347 -54.67 34.60 2.06
C GLY A 347 -54.95 34.32 0.58
N VAL A 348 -55.07 33.04 0.19
CA VAL A 348 -55.40 32.65 -1.20
C VAL A 348 -56.80 33.14 -1.58
N GLN A 349 -57.79 32.89 -0.71
CA GLN A 349 -59.17 33.30 -0.97
C GLN A 349 -59.32 34.83 -1.00
N VAL A 350 -58.59 35.55 -0.15
CA VAL A 350 -58.58 37.03 -0.16
C VAL A 350 -57.99 37.57 -1.45
N ILE A 351 -56.89 36.99 -1.94
CA ILE A 351 -56.26 37.36 -3.21
C ILE A 351 -57.21 37.09 -4.38
N ASP A 352 -57.82 35.90 -4.44
CA ASP A 352 -58.76 35.53 -5.50
C ASP A 352 -59.97 36.46 -5.53
N GLN A 353 -60.55 36.76 -4.36
CA GLN A 353 -61.66 37.71 -4.24
C GLN A 353 -61.27 39.13 -4.66
N TYR A 354 -60.04 39.57 -4.35
CA TYR A 354 -59.53 40.87 -4.76
C TYR A 354 -59.30 40.94 -6.28
N LEU A 355 -58.70 39.91 -6.88
CA LEU A 355 -58.51 39.80 -8.33
C LEU A 355 -59.85 39.77 -9.09
N MET A 356 -60.85 39.04 -8.59
CA MET A 356 -62.19 39.02 -9.16
C MET A 356 -62.90 40.38 -9.09
N LYS A 357 -62.75 41.11 -7.97
CA LYS A 357 -63.28 42.48 -7.83
C LYS A 357 -62.63 43.45 -8.80
N ASN A 358 -61.30 43.43 -8.90
CA ASN A 358 -60.56 44.28 -9.84
C ASN A 358 -60.94 43.97 -11.29
N ALA A 359 -60.99 42.70 -11.69
CA ALA A 359 -61.43 42.31 -13.02
C ALA A 359 -62.87 42.76 -13.33
N GLY A 360 -63.76 42.72 -12.34
CA GLY A 360 -65.13 43.22 -12.46
C GLY A 360 -65.22 44.75 -12.57
N GLU A 361 -64.34 45.49 -11.87
CA GLU A 361 -64.22 46.95 -12.02
C GLU A 361 -63.68 47.35 -13.39
N ASP A 362 -62.70 46.61 -13.91
CA ASP A 362 -62.15 46.82 -15.24
C ASP A 362 -63.20 46.57 -16.34
N GLN A 363 -64.05 45.55 -16.18
CA GLN A 363 -65.20 45.31 -17.08
C GLN A 363 -66.27 46.41 -17.00
N LYS A 364 -66.55 46.95 -15.81
CA LYS A 364 -67.49 48.07 -15.65
C LYS A 364 -66.94 49.36 -16.28
N LYS A 365 -65.66 49.65 -16.11
CA LYS A 365 -64.99 50.77 -16.77
C LYS A 365 -65.00 50.61 -18.29
N ALA A 366 -64.80 49.40 -18.81
CA ALA A 366 -64.92 49.10 -20.24
C ALA A 366 -66.34 49.33 -20.79
N LYS A 367 -67.39 48.87 -20.09
CA LYS A 367 -68.78 49.12 -20.49
C LYS A 367 -69.20 50.58 -20.42
N VAL A 368 -68.70 51.33 -19.45
CA VAL A 368 -68.94 52.79 -19.35
C VAL A 368 -68.21 53.51 -20.47
N ALA A 369 -66.99 53.10 -20.83
CA ALA A 369 -66.28 53.64 -21.99
C ALA A 369 -67.04 53.34 -23.30
N GLU A 370 -67.61 52.16 -23.45
CA GLU A 370 -68.42 51.75 -24.61
C GLU A 370 -69.74 52.55 -24.72
N LEU A 371 -70.41 52.82 -23.59
CA LEU A 371 -71.61 53.68 -23.54
C LEU A 371 -71.31 55.17 -23.81
N VAL A 372 -70.11 55.65 -23.47
CA VAL A 372 -69.66 57.02 -23.81
C VAL A 372 -69.30 57.15 -25.30
N THR A 373 -68.95 56.05 -25.97
CA THR A 373 -68.71 56.04 -27.44
C THR A 373 -69.97 55.96 -28.31
N ALA A 374 -71.16 55.81 -27.71
CA ALA A 374 -72.43 55.64 -28.44
C ALA A 374 -73.36 56.88 -28.45
N ALA A 375 -72.79 58.10 -28.45
CA ALA A 375 -73.51 59.35 -28.76
C ALA A 375 -73.01 59.92 -30.11
N PRO A 376 -73.87 60.37 -31.04
CA PRO A 376 -73.45 60.66 -32.40
C PRO A 376 -72.84 62.08 -32.50
N ALA A 377 -71.53 62.16 -32.76
CA ALA A 377 -70.90 63.40 -33.21
C ALA A 377 -70.79 63.43 -34.73
N LYS A 378 -71.56 64.32 -35.36
CA LYS A 378 -71.42 64.74 -36.75
C LYS A 378 -70.04 65.35 -36.99
N GLY A 379 -69.37 64.87 -38.04
CA GLY A 379 -68.77 65.72 -39.08
C GLY A 379 -67.39 66.36 -38.85
N ALA A 380 -66.56 66.15 -39.87
CA ALA A 380 -65.43 66.97 -40.33
C ALA A 380 -64.05 66.77 -39.67
N GLY A 381 -63.03 66.68 -40.54
CA GLY A 381 -61.68 67.15 -40.20
C GLY A 381 -60.56 66.24 -40.64
N ALA A 382 -60.02 66.51 -41.82
CA ALA A 382 -58.78 65.94 -42.32
C ALA A 382 -57.53 66.35 -41.52
N ASN A 383 -56.46 65.56 -41.72
CA ASN A 383 -55.03 65.90 -41.78
C ASN A 383 -54.05 65.50 -40.66
N ARG A 384 -52.97 64.89 -41.18
CA ARG A 384 -51.53 65.02 -40.87
C ARG A 384 -50.86 64.08 -39.86
N ALA A 385 -50.16 63.10 -40.45
CA ALA A 385 -48.69 62.98 -40.54
C ALA A 385 -47.80 63.10 -39.29
N ARG A 386 -46.95 62.06 -39.14
CA ARG A 386 -45.56 62.02 -38.66
C ARG A 386 -45.25 62.70 -37.30
N ARG A 387 -44.89 61.88 -36.32
CA ARG A 387 -43.48 61.53 -36.03
C ARG A 387 -43.38 60.29 -35.16
#